data_AF-A0A344PKW9-F1
#
_entry.id   AF-A0A344PKW9-F1
#
_cell.length_a   1.000
_cell.length_b   1.000
_cell.length_c   1.000
_cell.angle_alpha   90.00
_cell.angle_beta   90.00
_cell.angle_gamma   90.00
#
_symmetry.space_group_name_H-M   'P 1'
#
loop_
_entity.id
_entity.type
_entity.pdbx_description
1 polymer ?
#
loop_
_entity_poly.entity_id
_entity_poly.type
_entity_poly.pdbx_seq_one_letter_code
_entity_poly.pdbx_strand_id
1 'polypeptide(L)'
;MQRLPAAGEALMTQAFPLQWPVGRPRTKARVKSAFKVTPRTAYEDLMEELRRYGAGNVVVSSNAPLRRDGAPYADALDDRLDDPGVAVYFVRKKRLVCLSCDSFTLPFENIRAVGLSVKAYRDMERWGAGQIVDQAFEGFAALPPPGAGAEVAARAWWVVLGVEANATSDQIDAAYKSKARAAGGASVDLNAARDAGRLAAGTI
;
A
#
# COMPACT_ATOMS: atom_id res chain seq x y z
N MET A 1 27.31 -5.04 13.43
CA MET A 1 26.98 -5.46 12.05
C MET A 1 25.46 -5.69 12.00
N GLN A 2 24.68 -4.65 11.71
CA GLN A 2 23.22 -4.70 11.73
C GLN A 2 22.71 -5.49 10.52
N ARG A 3 21.90 -6.50 10.78
CA ARG A 3 21.28 -7.37 9.78
C ARG A 3 20.13 -6.59 9.14
N LEU A 4 20.22 -6.30 7.85
CA LEU A 4 19.13 -5.72 7.06
C LEU A 4 17.88 -6.62 7.18
N PRO A 5 16.68 -6.07 7.45
CA PRO A 5 15.47 -6.89 7.51
C PRO A 5 15.17 -7.50 6.14
N ALA A 6 14.71 -8.75 6.15
CA ALA A 6 14.30 -9.46 4.95
C ALA A 6 13.08 -8.77 4.31
N ALA A 7 13.01 -8.76 2.99
CA ALA A 7 11.98 -8.12 2.15
C ALA A 7 10.57 -8.75 2.26
N GLY A 8 10.14 -9.11 3.48
CA GLY A 8 8.86 -9.72 3.81
C GLY A 8 8.16 -9.10 5.03
N GLU A 9 8.68 -8.03 5.63
CA GLU A 9 7.88 -7.19 6.53
C GLU A 9 6.84 -6.44 5.71
N ALA A 10 5.59 -6.87 5.83
CA ALA A 10 4.46 -6.32 5.11
C ALA A 10 4.40 -4.80 5.26
N LEU A 11 4.69 -4.08 4.17
CA LEU A 11 4.29 -2.69 4.01
C LEU A 11 2.77 -2.62 4.20
N MET A 12 2.34 -2.08 5.34
CA MET A 12 0.94 -1.76 5.59
C MET A 12 0.56 -0.47 4.85
N THR A 13 0.67 -0.49 3.52
CA THR A 13 0.12 0.60 2.69
C THR A 13 -1.37 0.38 2.54
N GLN A 14 -2.17 1.38 2.91
CA GLN A 14 -3.62 1.32 2.81
C GLN A 14 -4.09 1.72 1.40
N ALA A 15 -5.13 1.04 0.91
CA ALA A 15 -5.78 1.39 -0.35
C ALA A 15 -6.64 2.67 -0.23
N PHE A 16 -7.05 3.02 0.99
CA PHE A 16 -7.79 4.23 1.33
C PHE A 16 -7.51 4.63 2.79
N PRO A 17 -7.35 5.94 3.11
CA PRO A 17 -7.29 7.07 2.17
C PRO A 17 -5.99 7.06 1.35
N LEU A 18 -5.88 7.95 0.35
CA LEU A 18 -4.70 8.06 -0.51
C LEU A 18 -3.40 8.22 0.30
N GLN A 19 -2.49 7.26 0.12
CA GLN A 19 -1.13 7.28 0.64
C GLN A 19 -0.21 7.84 -0.44
N TRP A 20 0.08 9.14 -0.40
CA TRP A 20 1.00 9.75 -1.36
C TRP A 20 2.46 9.51 -0.94
N PRO A 21 3.38 9.17 -1.87
CA PRO A 21 4.77 8.91 -1.51
C PRO A 21 5.46 10.17 -0.95
N VAL A 22 6.21 9.97 0.13
CA VAL A 22 6.95 11.02 0.83
C VAL A 22 7.92 11.72 -0.13
N GLY A 23 7.98 13.06 -0.05
CA GLY A 23 8.89 13.87 -0.85
C GLY A 23 8.51 14.03 -2.32
N ARG A 24 7.44 13.37 -2.79
CA ARG A 24 6.96 13.56 -4.16
C ARG A 24 6.05 14.79 -4.25
N PRO A 25 6.39 15.81 -5.06
CA PRO A 25 5.56 17.00 -5.18
C PRO A 25 4.20 16.66 -5.80
N ARG A 26 3.15 17.37 -5.36
CA ARG A 26 1.82 17.31 -5.98
C ARG A 26 1.77 18.18 -7.23
N THR A 27 0.90 17.81 -8.17
CA THR A 27 0.62 18.62 -9.35
C THR A 27 -0.11 19.90 -8.96
N LYS A 28 0.40 21.07 -9.40
CA LYS A 28 -0.19 22.38 -9.09
C LYS A 28 -1.50 22.66 -9.84
N ALA A 29 -1.59 22.25 -11.09
CA ALA A 29 -2.76 22.44 -11.94
C ALA A 29 -3.03 21.16 -12.73
N ARG A 30 -4.22 20.59 -12.55
CA ARG A 30 -4.63 19.33 -13.18
C ARG A 30 -5.28 19.62 -14.53
N VAL A 31 -5.07 18.71 -15.49
CA VAL A 31 -5.64 18.80 -16.84
C VAL A 31 -6.61 17.67 -17.11
N LYS A 32 -7.50 17.82 -18.09
CA LYS A 32 -8.29 16.69 -18.59
C LYS A 32 -7.40 15.77 -19.41
N SER A 33 -7.58 14.46 -19.30
CA SER A 33 -6.84 13.54 -20.14
C SER A 33 -7.43 13.45 -21.55
N ALA A 34 -6.62 12.95 -22.49
CA ALA A 34 -7.08 12.56 -23.83
C ALA A 34 -7.48 11.07 -23.88
N PHE A 35 -7.43 10.34 -22.77
CA PHE A 35 -7.66 8.90 -22.75
C PHE A 35 -9.10 8.57 -23.16
N LYS A 36 -9.25 7.51 -23.96
CA LYS A 36 -10.54 7.01 -24.47
C LYS A 36 -10.79 5.60 -23.92
N VAL A 37 -10.90 5.49 -22.59
CA VAL A 37 -11.13 4.23 -21.88
C VAL A 37 -12.13 4.44 -20.75
N THR A 38 -12.85 3.38 -20.38
CA THR A 38 -13.73 3.42 -19.20
C THR A 38 -12.92 3.26 -17.91
N PRO A 39 -13.44 3.68 -16.74
CA PRO A 39 -12.78 3.46 -15.46
C PRO A 39 -12.47 1.98 -15.17
N ARG A 40 -13.40 1.08 -15.51
CA ARG A 40 -13.21 -0.37 -15.40
C ARG A 40 -12.02 -0.83 -16.23
N THR A 41 -11.99 -0.47 -17.51
CA THR A 41 -10.90 -0.84 -18.42
C THR A 41 -9.56 -0.28 -17.94
N ALA A 42 -9.53 0.97 -17.47
CA ALA A 42 -8.30 1.58 -16.95
C ALA A 42 -7.73 0.78 -15.76
N TYR A 43 -8.58 0.33 -14.84
CA TYR A 43 -8.18 -0.47 -13.69
C TYR A 43 -7.77 -1.90 -14.08
N GLU A 44 -8.55 -2.57 -14.92
CA GLU A 44 -8.25 -3.92 -15.41
C GLU A 44 -6.93 -3.96 -16.17
N ASP A 45 -6.69 -3.00 -17.07
CA ASP A 45 -5.43 -2.87 -17.82
C ASP A 45 -4.25 -2.64 -16.87
N LEU A 46 -4.40 -1.81 -15.84
CA LEU A 46 -3.37 -1.59 -14.81
C LEU A 46 -3.03 -2.92 -14.11
N MET A 47 -4.03 -3.65 -13.63
CA MET A 47 -3.83 -4.91 -12.91
C MET A 47 -3.19 -5.97 -13.80
N GLU A 48 -3.60 -6.04 -15.08
CA GLU A 48 -2.99 -6.94 -16.05
C GLU A 48 -1.53 -6.59 -16.32
N GLU A 49 -1.22 -5.31 -16.53
CA GLU A 49 0.17 -4.87 -16.77
C GLU A 49 1.04 -5.10 -15.54
N LEU A 50 0.55 -4.86 -14.32
CA LEU A 50 1.26 -5.20 -13.08
C LEU A 50 1.53 -6.71 -12.96
N ARG A 51 0.54 -7.55 -13.28
CA ARG A 51 0.70 -9.00 -13.28
C ARG A 51 1.75 -9.45 -14.30
N ARG A 52 1.69 -8.93 -15.53
CA ARG A 52 2.66 -9.24 -16.61
C ARG A 52 4.05 -8.70 -16.27
N TYR A 53 4.12 -7.57 -15.58
CA TYR A 53 5.35 -7.02 -15.05
C TYR A 53 5.85 -7.79 -13.82
N GLY A 54 5.14 -8.81 -13.32
CA GLY A 54 5.52 -9.62 -12.17
C GLY A 54 5.66 -8.81 -10.89
N ALA A 55 4.71 -7.88 -10.68
CA ALA A 55 4.51 -7.17 -9.43
C ALA A 55 3.81 -8.08 -8.40
N GLY A 56 4.30 -8.09 -7.16
CA GLY A 56 3.65 -8.72 -6.00
C GLY A 56 3.15 -7.67 -5.02
N ASN A 57 2.29 -8.08 -4.08
CA ASN A 57 1.76 -7.23 -3.00
C ASN A 57 1.27 -5.85 -3.49
N VAL A 58 0.46 -5.87 -4.55
CA VAL A 58 -0.05 -4.64 -5.19
C VAL A 58 -1.08 -3.97 -4.29
N VAL A 59 -0.93 -2.67 -4.08
CA VAL A 59 -1.92 -1.79 -3.44
C VAL A 59 -2.15 -0.58 -4.34
N VAL A 60 -3.40 -0.37 -4.75
CA VAL A 60 -3.83 0.85 -5.45
C VAL A 60 -4.44 1.78 -4.40
N SER A 61 -3.69 2.81 -4.00
CA SER A 61 -4.08 3.78 -3.00
C SER A 61 -4.72 5.01 -3.64
N SER A 62 -5.93 5.38 -3.20
CA SER A 62 -6.69 6.53 -3.70
C SER A 62 -7.72 7.02 -2.67
N ASN A 63 -8.37 8.15 -2.94
CA ASN A 63 -9.51 8.62 -2.16
C ASN A 63 -10.87 8.14 -2.69
N ALA A 64 -10.87 7.20 -3.65
CA ALA A 64 -12.11 6.59 -4.12
C ALA A 64 -12.60 5.54 -3.10
N PRO A 65 -13.91 5.50 -2.80
CA PRO A 65 -14.54 4.41 -2.06
C PRO A 65 -14.10 3.02 -2.53
N LEU A 66 -13.82 2.14 -1.56
CA LEU A 66 -13.34 0.78 -1.81
C LEU A 66 -14.46 -0.26 -1.66
N ARG A 67 -14.38 -1.30 -2.47
CA ARG A 67 -15.11 -2.55 -2.34
C ARG A 67 -14.54 -3.39 -1.20
N ARG A 68 -15.27 -4.43 -0.82
CA ARG A 68 -14.84 -5.39 0.23
C ARG A 68 -13.53 -6.12 -0.07
N ASP A 69 -13.16 -6.21 -1.35
CA ASP A 69 -11.92 -6.83 -1.83
C ASP A 69 -10.73 -5.85 -1.84
N GLY A 70 -10.93 -4.59 -1.44
CA GLY A 70 -9.92 -3.54 -1.43
C GLY A 70 -9.72 -2.82 -2.77
N ALA A 71 -10.42 -3.23 -3.83
CA ALA A 71 -10.41 -2.50 -5.10
C ALA A 71 -11.35 -1.28 -5.05
N PRO A 72 -11.02 -0.16 -5.70
CA PRO A 72 -11.93 0.97 -5.80
C PRO A 72 -13.20 0.63 -6.60
N TYR A 73 -14.32 1.26 -6.22
CA TYR A 73 -15.55 1.24 -6.99
C TYR A 73 -15.36 1.94 -8.35
N ALA A 74 -15.73 1.29 -9.46
CA ALA A 74 -15.42 1.79 -10.80
C ALA A 74 -16.16 3.09 -11.16
N ASP A 75 -17.40 3.23 -10.69
CA ASP A 75 -18.20 4.45 -10.73
C ASP A 75 -17.54 5.58 -9.92
N ALA A 76 -17.06 5.28 -8.72
CA ALA A 76 -16.38 6.27 -7.89
C ALA A 76 -15.04 6.77 -8.46
N LEU A 77 -14.46 6.04 -9.41
CA LEU A 77 -13.25 6.48 -10.13
C LEU A 77 -13.55 7.51 -11.24
N ASP A 78 -14.80 7.65 -11.65
CA ASP A 78 -15.29 8.65 -12.62
C ASP A 78 -15.80 9.94 -11.94
N ASP A 79 -15.94 9.91 -10.61
CA ASP A 79 -16.33 11.06 -9.81
C ASP A 79 -15.18 12.05 -9.64
N ARG A 80 -15.53 13.34 -9.57
CA ARG A 80 -14.58 14.38 -9.18
C ARG A 80 -14.34 14.34 -7.68
N LEU A 81 -13.12 13.99 -7.29
CA LEU A 81 -12.64 14.05 -5.91
C LEU A 81 -11.79 15.31 -5.70
N ASP A 82 -11.77 15.85 -4.48
CA ASP A 82 -10.91 16.99 -4.11
C ASP A 82 -9.43 16.70 -4.39
N ASP A 83 -9.02 15.47 -4.04
CA ASP A 83 -7.75 14.89 -4.44
C ASP A 83 -7.96 13.59 -5.24
N PRO A 84 -7.88 13.66 -6.60
CA PRO A 84 -8.00 12.52 -7.50
C PRO A 84 -6.67 11.76 -7.71
N GLY A 85 -5.64 12.07 -6.91
CA GLY A 85 -4.34 11.43 -7.00
C GLY A 85 -4.42 9.91 -6.75
N VAL A 86 -3.52 9.19 -7.39
CA VAL A 86 -3.42 7.73 -7.27
C VAL A 86 -1.96 7.37 -7.02
N ALA A 87 -1.73 6.45 -6.09
CA ALA A 87 -0.43 5.89 -5.81
C ALA A 87 -0.51 4.36 -5.78
N VAL A 88 0.26 3.71 -6.64
CA VAL A 88 0.31 2.25 -6.80
C VAL A 88 1.61 1.75 -6.20
N TYR A 89 1.49 0.99 -5.11
CA TYR A 89 2.59 0.37 -4.40
C TYR A 89 2.66 -1.10 -4.74
N PHE A 90 3.86 -1.63 -4.95
CA PHE A 90 4.05 -3.06 -5.20
C PHE A 90 5.50 -3.48 -4.93
N VAL A 91 5.70 -4.79 -4.81
CA VAL A 91 7.01 -5.43 -4.70
C VAL A 91 7.44 -5.93 -6.08
N ARG A 92 8.66 -5.59 -6.50
CA ARG A 92 9.27 -6.11 -7.73
C ARG A 92 10.75 -6.39 -7.48
N LYS A 93 11.23 -7.60 -7.86
CA LYS A 93 12.63 -8.01 -7.64
C LYS A 93 13.14 -7.74 -6.20
N LYS A 94 12.30 -8.03 -5.19
CA LYS A 94 12.56 -7.75 -3.76
C LYS A 94 12.68 -6.27 -3.38
N ARG A 95 12.34 -5.35 -4.27
CA ARG A 95 12.31 -3.90 -4.03
C ARG A 95 10.87 -3.42 -3.89
N LEU A 96 10.68 -2.43 -3.03
CA LEU A 96 9.42 -1.71 -2.87
C LEU A 96 9.37 -0.58 -3.89
N VAL A 97 8.32 -0.54 -4.70
CA VAL A 97 8.14 0.43 -5.77
C VAL A 97 6.83 1.18 -5.56
N CYS A 98 6.85 2.48 -5.81
CA CYS A 98 5.66 3.33 -5.85
C CYS A 98 5.62 4.12 -7.16
N LEU A 99 4.52 3.96 -7.91
CA LEU A 99 4.18 4.83 -9.03
C LEU A 99 2.97 5.68 -8.67
N SER A 100 3.10 6.99 -8.73
CA SER A 100 2.01 7.92 -8.41
C SER A 100 1.78 8.94 -9.51
N CYS A 101 0.50 9.30 -9.69
CA CYS A 101 0.04 10.26 -10.67
C CYS A 101 -1.14 11.06 -10.12
N ASP A 102 -1.08 12.37 -10.29
CA ASP A 102 -2.16 13.31 -9.96
C ASP A 102 -2.29 14.43 -11.00
N SER A 103 -1.81 14.18 -12.22
CA SER A 103 -1.81 15.13 -13.33
C SER A 103 -3.22 15.39 -13.88
N PHE A 104 -4.11 14.41 -13.72
CA PHE A 104 -5.44 14.42 -14.32
C PHE A 104 -6.56 14.66 -13.32
N THR A 105 -7.69 15.15 -13.83
CA THR A 105 -8.84 15.57 -13.03
C THR A 105 -9.61 14.43 -12.40
N LEU A 106 -9.59 13.24 -13.00
CA LEU A 106 -10.34 12.08 -12.51
C LEU A 106 -9.40 10.94 -12.08
N PRO A 107 -9.73 10.20 -11.00
CA PRO A 107 -8.92 9.08 -10.51
C PRO A 107 -8.60 8.04 -11.58
N PHE A 108 -9.58 7.66 -12.42
CA PHE A 108 -9.35 6.65 -13.44
C PHE A 108 -8.34 7.08 -14.52
N GLU A 109 -8.25 8.38 -14.81
CA GLU A 109 -7.29 8.94 -15.76
C GLU A 109 -5.86 8.82 -15.20
N ASN A 110 -5.70 9.06 -13.90
CA ASN A 110 -4.43 8.86 -13.19
C ASN A 110 -4.06 7.36 -13.09
N ILE A 111 -5.03 6.48 -12.84
CA ILE A 111 -4.85 5.01 -12.92
C ILE A 111 -4.36 4.61 -14.31
N ARG A 112 -5.00 5.11 -15.37
CA ARG A 112 -4.62 4.82 -16.75
C ARG A 112 -3.18 5.24 -17.04
N ALA A 113 -2.78 6.43 -16.59
CA ALA A 113 -1.42 6.92 -16.75
C ALA A 113 -0.39 6.02 -16.05
N VAL A 114 -0.69 5.56 -14.83
CA VAL A 114 0.17 4.60 -14.11
C VAL A 114 0.24 3.27 -14.86
N GLY A 115 -0.89 2.72 -15.35
CA GLY A 115 -0.92 1.47 -16.11
C GLY A 115 -0.07 1.54 -17.40
N LEU A 116 -0.17 2.63 -18.15
CA LEU A 116 0.66 2.87 -19.34
C LEU A 116 2.15 3.00 -18.99
N SER A 117 2.47 3.55 -17.81
CA SER A 117 3.85 3.63 -17.32
C SER A 117 4.41 2.24 -17.01
N VAL A 118 3.64 1.37 -16.34
CA VAL A 118 4.02 -0.02 -16.08
C VAL A 118 4.24 -0.78 -17.40
N LYS A 119 3.34 -0.62 -18.37
CA LYS A 119 3.51 -1.18 -19.72
C LYS A 119 4.82 -0.72 -20.37
N ALA A 120 5.13 0.58 -20.30
CA ALA A 120 6.35 1.13 -20.85
C ALA A 120 7.60 0.54 -20.20
N TYR A 121 7.63 0.41 -18.86
CA TYR A 121 8.73 -0.27 -18.16
C TYR A 121 8.90 -1.73 -18.60
N ARG A 122 7.80 -2.45 -18.77
CA ARG A 122 7.81 -3.83 -19.27
C ARG A 122 8.36 -3.92 -20.70
N ASP A 123 7.95 -3.01 -21.58
CA ASP A 123 8.42 -2.96 -22.96
C ASP A 123 9.92 -2.60 -23.02
N MET A 124 10.39 -1.67 -22.18
CA MET A 124 11.82 -1.36 -22.02
C MET A 124 12.64 -2.58 -21.56
N GLU A 125 12.16 -3.35 -20.57
CA GLU A 125 12.82 -4.59 -20.15
C GLU A 125 12.91 -5.58 -21.32
N ARG A 126 11.83 -5.73 -22.09
CA ARG A 126 11.78 -6.61 -23.26
C ARG A 126 12.74 -6.20 -24.38
N TRP A 127 12.99 -4.91 -24.56
CA TRP A 127 13.92 -4.38 -25.56
C TRP A 127 15.38 -4.38 -25.10
N GLY A 128 15.68 -4.91 -23.92
CA GLY A 128 17.04 -4.99 -23.38
C GLY A 128 17.49 -3.76 -22.59
N ALA A 129 16.60 -2.80 -22.33
CA ALA A 129 16.88 -1.58 -21.56
C ALA A 129 16.52 -1.71 -20.06
N GLY A 130 16.43 -2.93 -19.53
CA GLY A 130 16.01 -3.19 -18.15
C GLY A 130 16.90 -2.53 -17.08
N GLN A 131 18.20 -2.38 -17.35
CA GLN A 131 19.13 -1.70 -16.43
C GLN A 131 18.77 -0.22 -16.22
N ILE A 132 18.26 0.45 -17.26
CA ILE A 132 17.80 1.85 -17.16
C ILE A 132 16.58 1.95 -16.25
N VAL A 133 15.67 0.97 -16.34
CA VAL A 133 14.49 0.86 -15.48
C VAL A 133 14.89 0.61 -14.03
N ASP A 134 15.80 -0.34 -13.79
CA ASP A 134 16.29 -0.67 -12.45
C ASP A 134 17.02 0.52 -11.81
N GLN A 135 17.83 1.28 -12.56
CA GLN A 135 18.49 2.50 -12.10
C GLN A 135 17.50 3.62 -11.80
N ALA A 136 16.45 3.78 -12.63
CA ALA A 136 15.39 4.76 -12.34
C ALA A 136 14.73 4.46 -10.99
N PHE A 137 14.47 3.19 -10.68
CA PHE A 137 13.89 2.79 -9.38
C PHE A 137 14.83 2.95 -8.18
N GLU A 138 16.16 2.94 -8.37
CA GLU A 138 17.10 3.24 -7.28
C GLU A 138 17.00 4.70 -6.80
N GLY A 139 16.70 5.62 -7.71
CA GLY A 139 16.36 7.01 -7.35
C GLY A 139 14.99 7.18 -6.69
N PHE A 140 14.13 6.14 -6.73
CA PHE A 140 12.77 6.12 -6.18
C PHE A 140 12.62 5.17 -4.98
N ALA A 141 13.71 4.72 -4.36
CA ALA A 141 13.65 3.86 -3.17
C ALA A 141 12.68 4.48 -2.15
N ALA A 142 11.48 3.88 -2.05
CA ALA A 142 10.38 4.46 -1.33
C ALA A 142 10.73 4.47 0.15
N LEU A 143 10.76 5.67 0.75
CA LEU A 143 10.57 5.76 2.19
C LEU A 143 9.18 5.15 2.49
N PRO A 144 9.04 4.35 3.56
CA PRO A 144 7.74 3.86 3.98
C PRO A 144 6.75 5.04 4.05
N PRO A 145 5.48 4.86 3.62
CA PRO A 145 4.48 5.91 3.71
C PRO A 145 4.36 6.42 5.16
N PRO A 146 3.93 7.67 5.39
CA PRO A 146 3.71 8.19 6.74
C PRO A 146 2.80 7.22 7.52
N GLY A 147 3.31 6.62 8.60
CA GLY A 147 2.63 5.57 9.37
C GLY A 147 3.18 4.15 9.22
N ALA A 148 4.07 3.89 8.25
CA ALA A 148 4.79 2.62 8.11
C ALA A 148 6.14 2.60 8.85
N GLY A 149 6.29 3.45 9.88
CA GLY A 149 7.39 3.40 10.83
C GLY A 149 6.83 3.19 12.23
N ALA A 150 7.23 2.08 12.88
CA ALA A 150 7.25 1.72 14.32
C ALA A 150 6.10 2.15 15.27
N GLU A 151 5.50 3.34 15.15
CA GLU A 151 4.45 3.88 16.01
C GLU A 151 3.05 3.30 15.75
N VAL A 152 2.72 2.85 14.54
CA VAL A 152 1.35 2.36 14.23
C VAL A 152 1.10 0.94 14.75
N ALA A 153 2.11 0.07 14.75
CA ALA A 153 2.03 -1.24 15.40
C ALA A 153 1.81 -1.10 16.92
N ALA A 154 2.34 -0.04 17.54
CA ALA A 154 2.08 0.32 18.93
C ALA A 154 0.67 0.90 19.17
N ARG A 155 -0.06 1.31 18.13
CA ARG A 155 -1.37 1.99 18.24
C ARG A 155 -2.57 1.18 17.75
N ALA A 156 -2.46 -0.13 17.52
CA ALA A 156 -3.60 -0.97 17.12
C ALA A 156 -3.69 -2.32 17.85
N TRP A 157 -2.83 -2.58 18.84
CA TRP A 157 -2.78 -3.86 19.55
C TRP A 157 -4.10 -4.21 20.24
N TRP A 158 -4.80 -3.22 20.79
CA TRP A 158 -6.07 -3.41 21.49
C TRP A 158 -7.20 -3.85 20.54
N VAL A 159 -7.16 -3.46 19.26
CA VAL A 159 -8.11 -3.95 18.23
C VAL A 159 -7.83 -5.41 17.89
N VAL A 160 -6.55 -5.77 17.70
CA VAL A 160 -6.14 -7.15 17.40
C VAL A 160 -6.44 -8.08 18.57
N LEU A 161 -6.29 -7.62 19.81
CA LEU A 161 -6.61 -8.39 21.01
C LEU A 161 -8.09 -8.29 21.43
N GLY A 162 -8.84 -7.32 20.90
CA GLY A 162 -10.25 -7.10 21.27
C GLY A 162 -10.41 -6.62 22.72
N VAL A 163 -9.49 -5.77 23.18
CA VAL A 163 -9.47 -5.18 24.52
C VAL A 163 -9.47 -3.65 24.42
N GLU A 164 -9.58 -2.96 25.56
CA GLU A 164 -9.45 -1.51 25.62
C GLU A 164 -8.00 -1.06 25.47
N ALA A 165 -7.78 0.16 24.97
CA ALA A 165 -6.44 0.72 24.74
C ALA A 165 -5.63 0.94 26.02
N ASN A 166 -6.27 0.91 27.19
CA ASN A 166 -5.66 1.02 28.52
C ASN A 166 -5.62 -0.32 29.27
N ALA A 167 -5.80 -1.45 28.57
CA ALA A 167 -5.81 -2.77 29.18
C ALA A 167 -4.49 -3.09 29.90
N THR A 168 -4.58 -3.73 31.06
CA THR A 168 -3.41 -4.16 31.86
C THR A 168 -2.70 -5.35 31.22
N SER A 169 -1.44 -5.58 31.61
CA SER A 169 -0.65 -6.73 31.12
C SER A 169 -1.36 -8.07 31.29
N ASP A 170 -2.11 -8.25 32.37
CA ASP A 170 -2.91 -9.46 32.62
C ASP A 170 -4.09 -9.58 31.66
N GLN A 171 -4.77 -8.48 31.33
CA GLN A 171 -5.87 -8.44 30.36
C GLN A 171 -5.38 -8.71 28.94
N ILE A 172 -4.20 -8.20 28.60
CA ILE A 172 -3.51 -8.43 27.33
C ILE A 172 -3.18 -9.92 27.15
N ASP A 173 -2.57 -10.54 28.17
CA ASP A 173 -2.19 -11.95 28.13
C ASP A 173 -3.42 -12.89 28.11
N ALA A 174 -4.47 -12.54 28.83
CA ALA A 174 -5.73 -13.28 28.82
C ALA A 174 -6.41 -13.24 27.44
N ALA A 175 -6.47 -12.05 26.82
CA ALA A 175 -7.03 -11.87 25.48
C ALA A 175 -6.23 -12.62 24.40
N TYR A 176 -4.89 -12.56 24.50
CA TYR A 176 -3.99 -13.32 23.63
C TYR A 176 -4.26 -14.82 23.71
N LYS A 177 -4.32 -15.40 24.93
CA LYS A 177 -4.58 -16.83 25.12
C LYS A 177 -5.95 -17.25 24.58
N SER A 178 -6.97 -16.44 24.82
CA SER A 178 -8.33 -16.70 24.31
C SER A 178 -8.37 -16.73 22.78
N LYS A 179 -7.77 -15.73 22.12
CA LYS A 179 -7.74 -15.66 20.65
C LYS A 179 -6.85 -16.73 20.01
N ALA A 180 -5.69 -17.03 20.61
CA ALA A 180 -4.84 -18.12 20.11
C ALA A 180 -5.55 -19.48 20.20
N ARG A 181 -6.36 -19.70 21.26
CA ARG A 181 -7.17 -20.92 21.39
C ARG A 181 -8.29 -20.97 20.35
N ALA A 182 -8.98 -19.85 20.09
CA ALA A 182 -10.03 -19.77 19.09
C ALA A 182 -9.50 -19.93 17.64
N ALA A 183 -8.29 -19.45 17.37
CA ALA A 183 -7.63 -19.53 16.07
C ALA A 183 -6.89 -20.86 15.82
N GLY A 184 -6.88 -21.79 16.79
CA GLY A 184 -6.15 -23.06 16.69
C GLY A 184 -4.63 -22.95 16.82
N GLY A 185 -4.11 -21.79 17.27
CA GLY A 185 -2.70 -21.53 17.45
C GLY A 185 -2.37 -20.03 17.54
N ALA A 186 -1.14 -19.72 17.96
CA ALA A 186 -0.64 -18.34 17.94
C ALA A 186 -0.27 -17.94 16.51
N SER A 187 -0.82 -16.83 16.02
CA SER A 187 -0.42 -16.22 14.76
C SER A 187 0.67 -15.16 14.98
N VAL A 188 1.37 -14.79 13.90
CA VAL A 188 2.36 -13.70 13.91
C VAL A 188 1.72 -12.40 14.41
N ASP A 189 0.49 -12.11 13.97
CA ASP A 189 -0.25 -10.91 14.35
C ASP A 189 -0.65 -10.90 15.84
N LEU A 190 -1.04 -12.05 16.40
CA LEU A 190 -1.38 -12.17 17.82
C LEU A 190 -0.15 -12.00 18.72
N ASN A 191 1.01 -12.52 18.29
CA ASN A 191 2.27 -12.33 19.01
C ASN A 191 2.70 -10.86 18.99
N ALA A 192 2.66 -10.22 17.82
CA ALA A 192 3.00 -8.80 17.66
C ALA A 192 2.09 -7.89 18.49
N ALA A 193 0.78 -8.18 18.54
CA ALA A 193 -0.17 -7.42 19.35
C ALA A 193 0.05 -7.60 20.86
N ARG A 194 0.38 -8.81 21.32
CA ARG A 194 0.71 -9.05 22.74
C ARG A 194 1.95 -8.26 23.16
N ASP A 195 3.00 -8.31 22.35
CA ASP A 195 4.28 -7.68 22.68
C ASP A 195 4.16 -6.14 22.64
N ALA A 196 3.39 -5.59 21.68
CA ALA A 196 3.05 -4.17 21.63
C ALA A 196 2.17 -3.72 22.82
N GLY A 197 1.22 -4.55 23.26
CA GLY A 197 0.41 -4.26 24.44
C GLY A 197 1.24 -4.22 25.74
N ARG A 198 2.19 -5.15 25.91
CA ARG A 198 3.07 -5.19 27.09
C ARG A 198 4.00 -3.97 27.18
N LEU A 199 4.52 -3.54 26.04
CA LEU A 199 5.29 -2.31 25.91
C LEU A 199 4.44 -1.08 26.30
N ALA A 200 3.18 -1.04 25.86
CA ALA A 200 2.24 0.03 26.19
C ALA A 200 1.80 0.03 27.67
N ALA A 201 1.71 -1.15 28.29
CA ALA A 201 1.38 -1.32 29.71
C ALA A 201 2.60 -1.11 30.64
N GLY A 202 3.76 -0.68 30.11
CA GLY A 202 4.95 -0.36 30.89
C GLY A 202 5.66 -1.58 31.51
N THR A 203 5.46 -2.78 30.94
CA THR A 203 6.18 -3.99 31.36
C THR A 203 7.21 -4.34 30.30
N ILE A 204 8.45 -3.87 30.55
CA ILE A 204 9.69 -3.92 29.74
C ILE A 204 9.84 -2.76 28.75
#